data_AF-A0A146LVG2-F1
#
_entry.id   AF-A0A146LVG2-F1
#
_cell.length_a   1.000
_cell.length_b   1.000
_cell.length_c   1.000
_cell.angle_alpha   90.00
_cell.angle_beta   90.00
_cell.angle_gamma   90.00
#
_symmetry.space_group_name_H-M   'P 1'
#
loop_
_entity.id
_entity.type
_entity.pdbx_description
1 polymer ?
#
loop_
_entity_poly.entity_id
_entity_poly.type
_entity_poly.pdbx_seq_one_letter_code
_entity_poly.pdbx_strand_id
1 'polypeptide(L)'
;MSDADVDTVDDGEIQDPAVQREKLEQEKERLTTLVDEWESLKADDEDLPDWVSEEIESVVGESRQLIDTRLEELQDWITACEDEVITYGQLEETCQEVYQEVEDIMKRFEHLKTLQENDWNEPDTEEEDDDEIDDESEEEAVEEEDAAEE
;
A
#
# COMPACT_ATOMS: atom_id res chain seq x y z
N MET A 1 -21.56 23.37 40.76
CA MET A 1 -21.04 23.89 39.49
C MET A 1 -20.27 22.73 38.90
N SER A 2 -20.76 22.25 37.77
CA SER A 2 -20.53 20.94 37.19
C SER A 2 -19.08 20.75 36.76
N ASP A 3 -18.61 19.51 36.91
CA ASP A 3 -17.43 18.93 36.26
C ASP A 3 -17.24 19.49 34.85
N ALA A 4 -16.04 20.01 34.60
CA ALA A 4 -15.56 20.14 33.24
C ALA A 4 -15.06 18.75 32.84
N ASP A 5 -15.88 18.03 32.08
CA ASP A 5 -15.44 16.95 31.23
C ASP A 5 -14.28 17.49 30.38
N VAL A 6 -13.05 17.12 30.75
CA VAL A 6 -11.92 17.22 29.83
C VAL A 6 -12.18 16.12 28.81
N ASP A 7 -12.68 16.53 27.67
CA ASP A 7 -12.69 15.74 26.46
C ASP A 7 -11.21 15.39 26.19
N THR A 8 -10.79 14.21 26.66
CA THR A 8 -9.56 13.57 26.20
C THR A 8 -9.84 13.30 24.74
N VAL A 9 -9.46 14.28 23.93
CA VAL A 9 -9.39 14.15 22.49
C VAL A 9 -8.58 12.89 22.25
N ASP A 10 -9.27 11.89 21.70
CA ASP A 10 -8.68 10.72 21.07
C ASP A 10 -7.90 11.25 19.84
N ASP A 11 -6.80 11.94 20.12
CA ASP A 11 -5.79 12.28 19.13
C ASP A 11 -5.11 10.95 18.88
N GLY A 12 -5.44 10.34 17.74
CA GLY A 12 -5.11 8.96 17.39
C GLY A 12 -3.70 8.60 17.82
N GLU A 13 -3.57 7.41 18.42
CA GLU A 13 -2.32 6.81 18.88
C GLU A 13 -1.09 7.43 18.23
N ILE A 14 -0.47 8.40 18.91
CA ILE A 14 0.88 8.85 18.59
C ILE A 14 1.72 7.58 18.63
N GLN A 15 2.04 7.06 17.46
CA GLN A 15 2.65 5.74 17.33
C GLN A 15 4.03 5.79 18.00
N ASP A 16 4.12 5.13 19.16
CA ASP A 16 5.34 5.08 19.95
C ASP A 16 6.50 4.52 19.07
N PRO A 17 7.64 5.21 18.98
CA PRO A 17 8.77 4.80 18.14
C PRO A 17 9.25 3.38 18.43
N ALA A 18 9.15 2.90 19.68
CA ALA A 18 9.50 1.54 20.03
C ALA A 18 8.51 0.52 19.44
N VAL A 19 7.21 0.85 19.38
CA VAL A 19 6.20 0.02 18.70
C VAL A 19 6.49 -0.02 17.20
N GLN A 20 6.86 1.11 16.61
CA GLN A 20 7.22 1.16 15.19
C GLN A 20 8.50 0.36 14.88
N ARG A 21 9.47 0.38 15.80
CA ARG A 21 10.68 -0.44 15.68
C ARG A 21 10.36 -1.94 15.67
N GLU A 22 9.51 -2.40 16.59
CA GLU A 22 9.10 -3.81 16.65
C GLU A 22 8.34 -4.23 15.38
N LYS A 23 7.40 -3.39 14.92
CA LYS A 23 6.65 -3.64 13.68
C LYS A 23 7.58 -3.68 12.46
N LEU A 24 8.52 -2.75 12.36
CA LEU A 24 9.52 -2.73 11.28
C LEU A 24 10.35 -4.02 11.23
N GLU A 25 10.79 -4.52 12.39
CA GLU A 25 11.54 -5.77 12.47
C GLU A 25 10.70 -6.97 11.99
N GLN A 26 9.43 -7.04 12.40
CA GLN A 26 8.51 -8.07 11.93
C GLN A 26 8.29 -8.02 10.42
N GLU A 27 8.11 -6.83 9.84
CA GLU A 27 7.90 -6.68 8.40
C GLU A 27 9.16 -7.02 7.59
N LYS A 28 10.35 -6.63 8.08
CA LYS A 28 11.63 -7.04 7.48
C LYS A 28 11.77 -8.56 7.48
N GLU A 29 11.49 -9.22 8.61
CA GLU A 29 11.57 -10.69 8.70
C GLU A 29 10.56 -11.37 7.77
N ARG A 30 9.31 -10.88 7.74
CA ARG A 30 8.25 -11.41 6.90
C ARG A 30 8.59 -11.32 5.40
N LEU A 31 8.99 -10.14 4.92
CA LEU A 31 9.36 -9.94 3.52
C LEU A 31 10.62 -10.72 3.14
N THR A 32 11.63 -10.77 4.02
CA THR A 32 12.85 -11.57 3.76
C THR A 32 12.50 -13.05 3.60
N THR A 33 11.64 -13.58 4.47
CA THR A 33 11.19 -14.97 4.41
C THR A 33 10.46 -15.26 3.10
N LEU A 34 9.57 -14.37 2.66
CA LEU A 34 8.85 -14.52 1.39
C LEU A 34 9.81 -14.44 0.19
N VAL A 35 10.73 -13.49 0.19
CA VAL A 35 11.75 -13.40 -0.85
C VAL A 35 12.52 -14.71 -0.99
N ASP A 36 13.02 -15.26 0.12
CA ASP A 36 13.78 -16.51 0.11
C ASP A 36 12.94 -17.72 -0.35
N GLU A 37 11.67 -17.78 0.08
CA GLU A 37 10.72 -18.84 -0.30
C GLU A 37 10.46 -18.83 -1.81
N TRP A 38 10.11 -17.67 -2.37
CA TRP A 38 9.75 -17.53 -3.78
C TRP A 38 10.95 -17.66 -4.72
N GLU A 39 12.13 -17.22 -4.29
CA GLU A 39 13.36 -17.50 -5.03
C GLU A 39 13.70 -18.99 -5.06
N SER A 40 13.53 -19.68 -3.94
CA SER A 40 13.76 -21.12 -3.87
C SER A 40 12.77 -21.87 -4.76
N LEU A 41 11.48 -21.52 -4.68
CA LEU A 41 10.43 -22.08 -5.53
C LEU A 41 10.77 -21.94 -7.01
N LYS A 42 11.13 -20.74 -7.44
CA LYS A 42 11.51 -20.48 -8.84
C LYS A 42 12.76 -21.26 -9.26
N ALA A 43 13.71 -21.47 -8.35
CA ALA A 43 14.92 -22.24 -8.64
C ALA A 43 14.66 -23.75 -8.74
N ASP A 44 13.66 -24.27 -8.03
CA ASP A 44 13.32 -25.70 -7.96
C ASP A 44 12.26 -26.13 -9.00
N ASP A 45 11.37 -25.23 -9.45
CA ASP A 45 10.30 -25.54 -10.40
C ASP A 45 10.70 -25.23 -11.86
N GLU A 46 11.08 -26.27 -12.61
CA GLU A 46 11.49 -26.18 -14.02
C GLU A 46 10.31 -26.01 -15.00
N ASP A 47 9.07 -26.26 -14.57
CA ASP A 47 7.86 -26.23 -15.40
C ASP A 47 7.01 -24.94 -15.18
N LEU A 48 7.56 -23.97 -14.46
CA LEU A 48 6.90 -22.71 -14.17
C LEU A 48 6.64 -21.90 -15.45
N PRO A 49 5.41 -21.39 -15.68
CA PRO A 49 5.14 -20.55 -16.84
C PRO A 49 6.01 -19.28 -16.86
N ASP A 50 6.48 -18.87 -18.06
CA ASP A 50 7.39 -17.72 -18.21
C ASP A 50 6.85 -16.45 -17.53
N TRP A 51 5.56 -16.16 -17.70
CA TRP A 51 4.93 -14.97 -17.12
C TRP A 51 4.89 -14.99 -15.58
N VAL A 52 4.74 -16.18 -14.97
CA VAL A 52 4.82 -16.34 -13.51
C VAL A 52 6.27 -16.15 -13.06
N SER A 53 7.24 -16.65 -13.82
CA SER A 53 8.67 -16.49 -13.51
C SER A 53 9.05 -15.01 -13.50
N GLU A 54 8.62 -14.28 -14.52
CA GLU A 54 8.85 -12.84 -14.63
C GLU A 54 8.20 -12.07 -13.48
N GLU A 55 6.97 -12.42 -13.09
CA GLU A 55 6.28 -11.79 -11.95
C GLU A 55 6.99 -12.10 -10.61
N ILE A 56 7.44 -13.35 -10.40
CA ILE A 56 8.24 -13.70 -9.22
C ILE A 56 9.54 -12.88 -9.19
N GLU A 57 10.26 -12.79 -10.31
CA GLU A 57 11.48 -11.98 -10.40
C GLU A 57 11.24 -10.51 -10.07
N SER A 58 10.13 -9.98 -10.57
CA SER A 58 9.70 -8.61 -10.36
C SER A 58 9.42 -8.35 -8.87
N VAL A 59 8.49 -9.09 -8.27
CA VAL A 59 8.10 -8.89 -6.87
C VAL A 59 9.25 -9.16 -5.90
N VAL A 60 10.10 -10.14 -6.16
CA VAL A 60 11.30 -10.41 -5.36
C VAL A 60 12.29 -9.25 -5.45
N GLY A 61 12.51 -8.73 -6.66
CA GLY A 61 13.39 -7.59 -6.88
C GLY A 61 12.90 -6.34 -6.16
N GLU A 62 11.61 -6.03 -6.27
CA GLU A 62 10.98 -4.90 -5.59
C GLU A 62 10.99 -5.06 -4.06
N SER A 63 10.73 -6.27 -3.56
CA SER A 63 10.78 -6.57 -2.12
C SER A 63 12.17 -6.34 -1.55
N ARG A 64 13.23 -6.76 -2.26
CA ARG A 64 14.62 -6.49 -1.86
C ARG A 64 14.91 -5.01 -1.80
N GLN A 65 14.49 -4.27 -2.82
CA GLN A 65 14.66 -2.82 -2.82
C GLN A 65 13.92 -2.16 -1.65
N LEU A 66 12.70 -2.63 -1.34
CA LEU A 66 11.93 -2.14 -0.21
C LEU A 66 12.66 -2.40 1.12
N ILE A 67 13.19 -3.62 1.31
CA ILE A 67 13.95 -4.01 2.51
C ILE A 67 15.24 -3.19 2.64
N ASP A 68 16.05 -3.14 1.58
CA ASP A 68 17.39 -2.52 1.56
C ASP A 68 17.36 -0.98 1.47
N THR A 69 16.20 -0.39 1.24
CA THR A 69 16.07 1.07 1.13
C THR A 69 15.00 1.59 2.07
N ARG A 70 13.72 1.37 1.75
CA ARG A 70 12.63 2.02 2.48
C ARG A 70 12.55 1.60 3.94
N LEU A 71 12.74 0.32 4.23
CA LEU A 71 12.72 -0.18 5.60
C LEU A 71 14.01 0.18 6.37
N GLU A 72 15.12 0.45 5.69
CA GLU A 72 16.31 1.03 6.33
C GLU A 72 16.09 2.52 6.63
N GLU A 73 15.55 3.28 5.68
CA GLU A 73 15.19 4.69 5.86
C GLU A 73 14.22 4.85 7.03
N LEU A 74 13.15 4.06 7.10
CA LEU A 74 12.20 4.11 8.21
C LEU A 74 12.86 3.84 9.58
N GLN A 75 13.87 2.97 9.63
CA GLN A 75 14.63 2.72 10.85
C GLN A 75 15.39 3.98 11.32
N ASP A 76 15.94 4.74 10.38
CA ASP A 76 16.60 6.01 10.65
C ASP A 76 15.60 7.08 11.10
N TRP A 77 14.40 7.12 10.50
CA TRP A 77 13.31 8.00 10.93
C TRP A 77 12.84 7.70 12.35
N ILE A 78 12.67 6.41 12.71
CA ILE A 78 12.34 5.98 14.07
C ILE A 78 13.40 6.47 15.06
N THR A 79 14.68 6.25 14.74
CA THR A 79 15.80 6.69 15.58
C THR A 79 15.85 8.21 15.71
N ALA A 80 15.61 8.95 14.62
CA ALA A 80 15.53 10.40 14.64
C ALA A 80 14.37 10.92 15.50
N CYS A 81 13.25 10.19 15.57
CA CYS A 81 12.13 10.54 16.45
C CYS A 81 12.47 10.31 17.92
N GLU A 82 13.15 9.21 18.24
CA GLU A 82 13.65 8.91 19.60
C GLU A 82 14.66 9.97 20.09
N ASP A 83 15.49 10.49 19.18
CA ASP A 83 16.45 11.57 19.44
C ASP A 83 15.82 12.98 19.38
N GLU A 84 14.48 13.08 19.27
CA GLU A 84 13.71 14.34 19.20
C GLU A 84 14.12 15.26 18.02
N VAL A 85 14.70 14.68 16.95
CA VAL A 85 15.11 15.40 15.72
C VAL A 85 13.91 15.69 14.82
N ILE A 86 12.93 14.78 14.81
CA ILE A 86 11.66 14.91 14.08
C ILE A 86 10.48 14.83 15.04
N THR A 87 9.29 15.22 14.58
CA THR A 87 8.06 15.06 15.36
C THR A 87 7.40 13.69 15.12
N TYR A 88 6.56 13.26 16.06
CA TYR A 88 5.75 12.04 15.89
C TYR A 88 4.86 12.07 14.64
N GLY A 89 4.31 13.24 14.27
CA GLY A 89 3.49 13.35 13.05
C GLY A 89 4.30 13.13 11.77
N GLN A 90 5.58 13.53 11.75
CA GLN A 90 6.45 13.22 10.61
C GLN A 90 6.77 11.72 10.54
N LEU A 91 7.03 11.10 11.70
CA LEU A 91 7.23 9.65 11.77
C LEU A 91 5.97 8.90 11.31
N GLU A 92 4.79 9.33 11.75
CA GLU A 92 3.51 8.72 11.38
C GLU A 92 3.26 8.77 9.87
N GLU A 93 3.45 9.94 9.24
CA GLU A 93 3.30 10.10 7.79
C GLU A 93 4.24 9.13 7.04
N THR A 94 5.52 9.09 7.43
CA THR A 94 6.50 8.16 6.82
C THR A 94 6.13 6.69 7.06
N CYS A 95 5.64 6.34 8.26
CA CYS A 95 5.16 5.00 8.56
C CYS A 95 4.00 4.61 7.65
N GLN A 96 3.01 5.49 7.45
CA GLN A 96 1.86 5.22 6.59
C GLN A 96 2.29 4.94 5.15
N GLU A 97 3.16 5.78 4.59
CA GLU A 97 3.68 5.59 3.24
C GLU A 97 4.43 4.26 3.09
N VAL A 98 5.39 3.98 3.99
CA VAL A 98 6.22 2.78 3.90
C VAL A 98 5.42 1.50 4.13
N TYR A 99 4.49 1.49 5.09
CA TYR A 99 3.67 0.29 5.31
C TYR A 99 2.65 0.06 4.20
N GLN A 100 2.16 1.11 3.53
CA GLN A 100 1.35 0.93 2.32
C GLN A 100 2.16 0.25 1.21
N GLU A 101 3.42 0.66 1.00
CA GLU A 101 4.33 -0.02 0.06
C GLU A 101 4.53 -1.50 0.42
N VAL A 102 4.67 -1.82 1.72
CA VAL A 102 4.74 -3.22 2.21
C VAL A 102 3.45 -3.97 1.90
N GLU A 103 2.29 -3.39 2.20
CA GLU A 103 0.99 -4.03 1.96
C GLU A 103 0.75 -4.32 0.47
N ASP A 104 1.17 -3.44 -0.43
CA ASP A 104 1.00 -3.64 -1.87
C ASP A 104 1.89 -4.77 -2.42
N ILE A 105 3.12 -4.89 -1.91
CA ILE A 105 3.98 -6.04 -2.21
C ILE A 105 3.40 -7.34 -1.66
N MET A 106 2.86 -7.31 -0.43
CA MET A 106 2.25 -8.48 0.19
C MET A 106 1.06 -9.01 -0.61
N LYS A 107 0.20 -8.12 -1.13
CA LYS A 107 -0.93 -8.51 -2.01
C LYS A 107 -0.43 -9.24 -3.26
N ARG A 108 0.71 -8.84 -3.83
CA ARG A 108 1.30 -9.52 -5.00
C ARG A 108 1.81 -10.91 -4.65
N PHE A 109 2.43 -11.10 -3.48
CA PHE A 109 2.77 -12.44 -3.00
C PHE A 109 1.54 -13.31 -2.73
N GLU A 110 0.47 -12.73 -2.18
CA GLU A 110 -0.80 -13.43 -1.97
C GLU A 110 -1.45 -13.85 -3.30
N HIS A 111 -1.36 -13.00 -4.32
CA HIS A 111 -1.81 -13.32 -5.67
C HIS A 111 -1.00 -14.48 -6.27
N LEU A 112 0.34 -14.42 -6.20
CA LEU A 112 1.21 -15.52 -6.65
C LEU A 112 0.92 -16.82 -5.91
N LYS A 113 0.66 -16.76 -4.61
CA LYS A 113 0.27 -17.93 -3.81
C LYS A 113 -1.07 -18.52 -4.29
N THR A 114 -2.04 -17.66 -4.61
CA THR A 114 -3.33 -18.10 -5.17
C THR A 114 -3.14 -18.81 -6.52
N LEU A 115 -2.26 -18.28 -7.38
CA LEU A 115 -1.89 -18.92 -8.64
C LEU A 115 -1.21 -20.28 -8.41
N GLN A 116 -0.28 -20.35 -7.46
CA GLN A 116 0.40 -21.59 -7.08
C GLN A 116 -0.61 -22.68 -6.65
N GLU A 117 -1.60 -22.31 -5.84
CA GLU A 117 -2.67 -23.21 -5.37
C GLU A 117 -3.61 -23.66 -6.50
N ASN A 118 -3.62 -22.96 -7.64
CA ASN A 118 -4.43 -23.25 -8.83
C ASN A 118 -3.59 -23.78 -10.02
N ASP A 119 -2.46 -24.43 -9.74
CA ASP A 119 -1.55 -24.97 -10.77
C ASP A 119 -1.15 -23.92 -11.83
N TRP A 120 -0.92 -22.67 -11.39
CA TRP A 120 -0.53 -21.52 -12.21
C TRP A 120 -1.57 -21.08 -13.24
N ASN A 121 -2.84 -21.44 -13.06
CA ASN A 121 -3.94 -20.94 -13.88
C ASN A 121 -4.45 -19.62 -13.32
N GLU A 122 -4.64 -18.62 -14.20
CA GLU A 122 -5.30 -17.38 -13.84
C GLU A 122 -6.67 -17.70 -13.21
N PRO A 123 -7.00 -17.09 -12.06
CA PRO A 123 -8.35 -17.19 -11.54
C PRO A 123 -9.31 -16.59 -12.57
N ASP A 124 -10.47 -17.22 -12.80
CA ASP A 124 -11.57 -16.60 -13.53
C ASP A 124 -12.05 -15.38 -12.72
N THR A 125 -11.38 -14.23 -12.86
CA THR A 125 -11.84 -12.97 -12.29
C THR A 125 -12.99 -12.46 -13.15
N GLU A 126 -14.20 -12.56 -12.62
CA GLU A 126 -15.32 -11.73 -13.06
C GLU A 126 -14.88 -10.27 -12.82
N GLU A 127 -14.47 -9.57 -13.88
CA GLU A 127 -14.08 -8.17 -13.80
C GLU A 127 -15.28 -7.37 -13.27
N GLU A 128 -15.12 -6.71 -12.11
CA GLU A 128 -16.03 -5.67 -11.68
C GLU A 128 -15.79 -4.48 -12.63
N ASP A 129 -16.51 -4.47 -13.75
CA ASP A 129 -16.67 -3.33 -14.65
C ASP A 129 -17.07 -2.12 -13.79
N ASP A 130 -16.11 -1.20 -13.59
CA ASP A 130 -16.31 0.13 -13.06
C ASP A 130 -17.22 0.87 -14.06
N ASP A 131 -18.53 0.78 -13.85
CA ASP A 131 -19.55 1.57 -14.55
C ASP A 131 -19.23 3.05 -14.33
N GLU A 132 -18.48 3.64 -15.27
CA GLU A 132 -18.26 5.07 -15.39
C GLU A 132 -19.63 5.74 -15.54
N ILE A 133 -20.16 6.27 -14.43
CA ILE A 133 -21.35 7.12 -14.43
C ILE A 133 -20.98 8.43 -15.14
N ASP A 134 -21.32 8.50 -16.42
CA ASP A 134 -21.31 9.71 -17.23
C ASP A 134 -22.36 10.70 -16.68
N ASP A 135 -21.90 11.59 -15.80
CA ASP A 135 -22.69 12.72 -15.27
C ASP A 135 -22.66 13.87 -16.30
N GLU A 136 -23.49 13.78 -17.34
CA GLU A 136 -23.85 14.93 -18.18
C GLU A 136 -25.08 15.63 -17.59
N SER A 137 -24.88 16.41 -16.51
CA SER A 137 -25.85 17.39 -16.02
C SER A 137 -25.26 18.80 -16.03
N GLU A 138 -25.53 19.60 -17.08
CA GLU A 138 -25.63 21.07 -16.96
C GLU A 138 -26.46 21.62 -18.15
N GLU A 139 -27.77 21.71 -17.97
CA GLU A 139 -28.54 22.93 -17.60
C GLU A 139 -28.86 23.86 -18.79
N GLU A 140 -30.17 23.93 -19.08
CA GLU A 140 -30.79 24.86 -20.01
C GLU A 140 -30.65 26.33 -19.56
N ALA A 141 -30.47 27.24 -20.52
CA ALA A 141 -30.89 28.63 -20.35
C ALA A 141 -31.48 29.20 -21.65
N VAL A 142 -32.68 29.72 -21.50
CA VAL A 142 -33.64 30.22 -22.50
C VAL A 142 -33.49 31.74 -22.65
N GLU A 143 -33.99 32.29 -23.77
CA GLU A 143 -34.34 33.70 -24.04
C GLU A 143 -33.15 34.61 -24.46
N GLU A 144 -33.23 35.51 -25.45
CA GLU A 144 -34.29 36.46 -25.76
C GLU A 144 -34.45 36.72 -27.28
N GLU A 145 -35.70 37.02 -27.64
CA GLU A 145 -36.14 37.66 -28.88
C GLU A 145 -35.68 39.13 -28.93
N ASP A 146 -35.24 39.65 -30.08
CA ASP A 146 -35.55 41.05 -30.41
C ASP A 146 -35.71 41.22 -31.93
N ALA A 147 -36.78 41.92 -32.27
CA ALA A 147 -37.36 42.06 -33.58
C ALA A 147 -36.66 43.16 -34.39
N ALA A 148 -36.30 42.84 -35.64
CA ALA A 148 -36.03 43.86 -36.65
C ALA A 148 -37.28 44.01 -37.54
N GLU A 149 -38.15 44.96 -37.21
CA GLU A 149 -39.07 45.56 -38.18
C GLU A 149 -38.38 46.72 -38.90
N GLU A 150 -38.39 46.67 -40.24
CA GLU A 150 -38.16 47.81 -41.15
C GLU A 150 -39.47 48.54 -41.46
#